data_AF-A0AAN7PDY9-F1
#
_entry.id   AF-A0AAN7PDY9-F1
#
_cell.length_a   1.000
_cell.length_b   1.000
_cell.length_c   1.000
_cell.angle_alpha   90.00
_cell.angle_beta   90.00
_cell.angle_gamma   90.00
#
_symmetry.space_group_name_H-M   'P 1'
#
loop_
_entity.id
_entity.type
_entity.pdbx_description
1 polymer ?
#
loop_
_entity_poly.entity_id
_entity_poly.type
_entity_poly.pdbx_seq_one_letter_code
_entity_poly.pdbx_strand_id
1 'polypeptide(L)'
;MEKKRTRAPNYSSKEKEVLLTIVRKHKNIVENKKTDAVSVNDKKLAWFKITQEFNCVSPNNCLRDTDSLRKYYDNLKEDIRKKAGHQRRSLYKTGGGPPSPIKKDDCDDLILDIVNTKTIFGLANPCDNDQVTEKQISMEDSEPWTETKIMESDTNSVSETFHGTGIPTDQIEVVFVDQPNSSCASMNLSDKSFGTKPGDLRKVLNPCLQKNIKQTYNNSIPINESARKRPNFSRRRPSVIRPLSSSTLAEKYEILLDKKIHLANGLQQEHELRMTLLRFDIALKKKQLIATGFHDTDVNLIESAELML
;
A
#
# COMPACT_ATOMS: atom_id res chain seq x y z
N MET A 1 -3.89 -7.98 -34.59
CA MET A 1 -3.11 -8.98 -33.83
C MET A 1 -2.47 -8.26 -32.64
N GLU A 2 -2.63 -8.77 -31.42
CA GLU A 2 -2.00 -8.15 -30.24
C GLU A 2 -0.52 -8.55 -30.15
N LYS A 3 0.39 -7.58 -30.00
CA LYS A 3 1.83 -7.88 -29.87
C LYS A 3 2.09 -8.56 -28.51
N LYS A 4 2.46 -9.85 -28.56
CA LYS A 4 2.87 -10.64 -27.40
C LYS A 4 3.98 -9.90 -26.64
N ARG A 5 3.67 -9.43 -25.42
CA ARG A 5 4.60 -8.60 -24.61
C ARG A 5 5.89 -9.37 -24.33
N THR A 6 7.00 -8.91 -24.88
CA THR A 6 8.35 -9.35 -24.48
C THR A 6 8.64 -8.91 -23.06
N ARG A 7 9.49 -9.66 -22.34
CA ARG A 7 9.98 -9.22 -21.02
C ARG A 7 10.99 -8.10 -21.23
N ALA A 8 10.81 -6.99 -20.53
CA ALA A 8 11.83 -5.95 -20.42
C ALA A 8 13.07 -6.52 -19.70
N PRO A 9 14.28 -5.99 -19.98
CA PRO A 9 15.48 -6.38 -19.24
C PRO A 9 15.36 -6.04 -17.75
N ASN A 10 16.10 -6.75 -16.91
CA ASN A 10 16.22 -6.43 -15.49
C ASN A 10 16.83 -5.02 -15.30
N TYR A 11 16.70 -4.47 -14.09
CA TYR A 11 17.32 -3.19 -13.74
C TYR A 11 18.75 -3.41 -13.21
N SER A 12 19.70 -2.60 -13.68
CA SER A 12 21.09 -2.61 -13.19
C SER A 12 21.24 -1.82 -11.88
N SER A 13 22.27 -2.09 -11.07
CA SER A 13 22.56 -1.32 -9.84
C SER A 13 22.74 0.18 -10.13
N LYS A 14 23.35 0.55 -11.27
CA LYS A 14 23.46 1.97 -11.67
C LYS A 14 22.10 2.57 -12.06
N GLU A 15 21.18 1.77 -12.60
CA GLU A 15 19.81 2.21 -12.86
C GLU A 15 19.00 2.37 -11.55
N LYS A 16 19.22 1.50 -10.54
CA LYS A 16 18.68 1.66 -9.16
C LYS A 16 19.12 3.01 -8.58
N GLU A 17 20.42 3.30 -8.61
CA GLU A 17 21.01 4.54 -8.10
C GLU A 17 20.49 5.81 -8.82
N VAL A 18 20.48 5.82 -10.16
CA VAL A 18 20.01 6.97 -10.97
C VAL A 18 18.53 7.23 -10.73
N LEU A 19 17.69 6.19 -10.72
CA LEU A 19 16.26 6.36 -10.43
C LEU A 19 16.02 6.94 -9.04
N LEU A 20 16.70 6.42 -8.02
CA LEU A 20 16.57 6.93 -6.64
C LEU A 20 17.03 8.38 -6.53
N THR A 21 18.13 8.74 -7.21
CA THR A 21 18.64 10.12 -7.25
C THR A 21 17.63 11.09 -7.87
N ILE A 22 16.94 10.70 -8.94
CA ILE A 22 15.89 11.51 -9.57
C ILE A 22 14.62 11.57 -8.70
N VAL A 23 14.17 10.43 -8.15
CA VAL A 23 12.99 10.38 -7.25
C VAL A 23 13.23 11.22 -5.99
N ARG A 24 14.46 11.29 -5.46
CA ARG A 24 14.85 12.14 -4.32
C ARG A 24 14.54 13.62 -4.57
N LYS A 25 14.71 14.13 -5.80
CA LYS A 25 14.34 15.52 -6.19
C LYS A 25 12.83 15.77 -6.03
N HIS A 26 12.02 14.76 -6.34
CA HIS A 26 10.55 14.86 -6.39
C HIS A 26 9.86 14.26 -5.15
N LYS A 27 10.60 13.89 -4.10
CA LYS A 27 10.06 13.09 -2.97
C LYS A 27 8.84 13.69 -2.29
N ASN A 28 8.77 15.02 -2.22
CA ASN A 28 7.65 15.78 -1.65
C ASN A 28 6.31 15.56 -2.38
N ILE A 29 6.34 15.20 -3.67
CA ILE A 29 5.13 14.90 -4.48
C ILE A 29 4.88 13.39 -4.51
N VAL A 30 5.94 12.60 -4.69
CA VAL A 30 5.85 11.12 -4.84
C VAL A 30 5.37 10.44 -3.55
N GLU A 31 5.96 10.77 -2.40
CA GLU A 31 5.61 10.18 -1.10
C GLU A 31 4.54 10.98 -0.32
N ASN A 32 3.92 11.98 -0.96
CA ASN A 32 2.75 12.67 -0.42
C ASN A 32 1.63 11.67 -0.14
N LYS A 33 1.10 11.62 1.09
CA LYS A 33 0.03 10.66 1.47
C LYS A 33 -1.38 11.08 1.03
N LYS A 34 -1.58 12.31 0.52
CA LYS A 34 -2.88 12.78 0.05
C LYS A 34 -3.41 11.98 -1.16
N THR A 35 -4.73 11.83 -1.22
CA THR A 35 -5.46 11.02 -2.21
C THR A 35 -6.52 11.83 -3.00
N ASP A 36 -6.49 13.15 -2.90
CA ASP A 36 -7.36 14.04 -3.69
C ASP A 36 -6.97 14.04 -5.18
N ALA A 37 -7.89 14.48 -6.04
CA ALA A 37 -7.72 14.46 -7.49
C ALA A 37 -6.52 15.29 -7.98
N VAL A 38 -6.18 16.39 -7.29
CA VAL A 38 -5.04 17.25 -7.64
C VAL A 38 -3.74 16.53 -7.30
N SER A 39 -3.57 16.07 -6.05
CA SER A 39 -2.40 15.27 -5.63
C SER A 39 -2.20 14.01 -6.48
N VAL A 40 -3.28 13.38 -6.95
CA VAL A 40 -3.21 12.23 -7.88
C VAL A 40 -2.71 12.65 -9.27
N ASN A 41 -3.11 13.81 -9.77
CA ASN A 41 -2.61 14.35 -11.03
C ASN A 41 -1.15 14.83 -10.93
N ASP A 42 -0.79 15.52 -9.85
CA ASP A 42 0.58 15.97 -9.57
C ASP A 42 1.54 14.79 -9.49
N LYS A 43 1.12 13.67 -8.88
CA LYS A 43 1.89 12.42 -8.86
C LYS A 43 2.09 11.85 -10.27
N LYS A 44 1.07 11.86 -11.13
CA LYS A 44 1.22 11.42 -12.54
C LYS A 44 2.22 12.30 -13.29
N LEU A 45 2.12 13.62 -13.14
CA LEU A 45 3.03 14.57 -13.79
C LEU A 45 4.46 14.48 -13.25
N ALA A 46 4.63 14.27 -11.94
CA ALA A 46 5.95 14.03 -11.34
C ALA A 46 6.56 12.71 -11.86
N TRP A 47 5.78 11.62 -11.92
CA TRP A 47 6.25 10.36 -12.50
C TRP A 47 6.62 10.49 -13.98
N PHE A 48 5.86 11.24 -14.79
CA PHE A 48 6.22 11.54 -16.18
C PHE A 48 7.56 12.30 -16.28
N LYS A 49 7.80 13.31 -15.43
CA LYS A 49 9.07 14.04 -15.37
C LYS A 49 10.24 13.14 -14.93
N ILE A 50 10.02 12.28 -13.92
CA ILE A 50 11.00 11.27 -13.49
C ILE A 50 11.38 10.33 -14.65
N THR A 51 10.40 9.87 -15.44
CA THR A 51 10.65 9.05 -16.64
C THR A 51 11.45 9.79 -17.69
N GLN A 52 11.15 11.07 -17.92
CA GLN A 52 11.89 11.90 -18.89
C GLN A 52 13.36 12.07 -18.46
N GLU A 53 13.60 12.50 -17.22
CA GLU A 53 14.97 12.63 -16.68
C GLU A 53 15.71 11.28 -16.68
N PHE A 54 15.06 10.19 -16.27
CA PHE A 54 15.66 8.86 -16.25
C PHE A 54 16.05 8.40 -17.66
N ASN A 55 15.18 8.59 -18.65
CA ASN A 55 15.44 8.18 -20.02
C ASN A 55 16.53 9.05 -20.70
N CYS A 56 16.66 10.33 -20.34
CA CYS A 56 17.76 11.19 -20.78
C CYS A 56 19.12 10.82 -20.16
N VAL A 57 19.14 10.18 -18.99
CA VAL A 57 20.36 9.80 -18.25
C VAL A 57 20.59 8.27 -18.25
N SER A 58 19.77 7.51 -18.98
CA SER A 58 19.75 6.04 -18.93
C SER A 58 21.09 5.44 -19.38
N PRO A 59 21.88 4.82 -18.49
CA PRO A 59 23.28 4.45 -18.76
C PRO A 59 23.44 3.31 -19.77
N ASN A 60 22.35 2.64 -20.16
CA ASN A 60 22.32 1.54 -21.10
C ASN A 60 21.52 1.87 -22.39
N ASN A 61 21.19 3.15 -22.61
CA ASN A 61 20.20 3.62 -23.61
C ASN A 61 18.83 2.89 -23.55
N CYS A 62 18.54 2.21 -22.44
CA CYS A 62 17.31 1.46 -22.27
C CYS A 62 16.20 2.41 -21.84
N LEU A 63 15.31 2.76 -22.77
CA LEU A 63 14.12 3.56 -22.49
C LEU A 63 13.13 2.73 -21.64
N ARG A 64 12.74 3.29 -20.50
CA ARG A 64 11.76 2.68 -19.58
C ARG A 64 10.45 3.45 -19.65
N ASP A 65 9.35 2.72 -19.47
CA ASP A 65 8.01 3.30 -19.33
C ASP A 65 7.75 3.78 -17.89
N THR A 66 6.85 4.75 -17.74
CA THR A 66 6.51 5.39 -16.47
C THR A 66 5.91 4.41 -15.46
N ASP A 67 5.01 3.52 -15.87
CA ASP A 67 4.47 2.50 -14.97
C ASP A 67 5.53 1.43 -14.62
N SER A 68 6.53 1.22 -15.48
CA SER A 68 7.66 0.34 -15.19
C SER A 68 8.59 0.91 -14.11
N LEU A 69 9.00 2.18 -14.24
CA LEU A 69 9.85 2.86 -13.26
C LEU A 69 9.14 3.01 -11.91
N ARG A 70 7.88 3.45 -11.93
CA ARG A 70 7.05 3.57 -10.73
C ARG A 70 6.91 2.22 -10.02
N LYS A 71 6.57 1.15 -10.74
CA LYS A 71 6.44 -0.19 -10.16
C LYS A 71 7.76 -0.70 -9.61
N TYR A 72 8.88 -0.43 -10.27
CA TYR A 72 10.20 -0.81 -9.77
C TYR A 72 10.54 -0.08 -8.46
N TYR A 73 10.27 1.23 -8.37
CA TYR A 73 10.42 1.99 -7.12
C TYR A 73 9.46 1.54 -6.01
N ASP A 74 8.20 1.25 -6.31
CA ASP A 74 7.26 0.70 -5.31
C ASP A 74 7.72 -0.69 -4.80
N ASN A 75 8.33 -1.53 -5.65
CA ASN A 75 8.99 -2.77 -5.23
C ASN A 75 10.20 -2.51 -4.33
N LEU A 76 11.05 -1.51 -4.63
CA LEU A 76 12.20 -1.14 -3.79
C LEU A 76 11.77 -0.74 -2.37
N LYS A 77 10.67 0.02 -2.25
CA LYS A 77 10.08 0.35 -0.95
C LYS A 77 9.55 -0.88 -0.21
N GLU A 78 9.03 -1.88 -0.93
CA GLU A 78 8.61 -3.14 -0.33
C GLU A 78 9.80 -3.98 0.14
N ASP A 79 10.90 -4.00 -0.61
CA ASP A 79 12.12 -4.73 -0.27
C ASP A 79 12.79 -4.18 0.99
N ILE A 80 12.93 -2.85 1.12
CA ILE A 80 13.45 -2.22 2.35
C ILE A 80 12.57 -2.54 3.57
N ARG A 81 11.24 -2.53 3.42
CA ARG A 81 10.32 -2.97 4.49
C ARG A 81 10.48 -4.45 4.84
N LYS A 82 10.80 -5.31 3.87
CA LYS A 82 11.13 -6.73 4.10
C LYS A 82 12.47 -6.90 4.80
N LYS A 83 13.51 -6.16 4.40
CA LYS A 83 14.85 -6.15 5.04
C LYS A 83 14.75 -5.72 6.51
N ALA A 84 14.16 -4.55 6.80
CA ALA A 84 13.94 -4.08 8.17
C ALA A 84 13.01 -5.01 8.98
N GLY A 85 11.95 -5.52 8.36
CA GLY A 85 11.07 -6.53 8.96
C GLY A 85 11.73 -7.90 9.18
N HIS A 86 12.84 -8.20 8.49
CA HIS A 86 13.67 -9.37 8.77
C HIS A 86 14.63 -9.08 9.93
N GLN A 87 15.30 -7.92 9.95
CA GLN A 87 16.17 -7.46 11.03
C GLN A 87 15.50 -7.55 12.41
N ARG A 88 14.31 -6.95 12.55
CA ARG A 88 13.57 -7.03 13.82
C ARG A 88 13.21 -8.46 14.22
N ARG A 89 12.94 -9.35 13.25
CA ARG A 89 12.65 -10.77 13.51
C ARG A 89 13.90 -11.64 13.71
N SER A 90 15.09 -11.19 13.32
CA SER A 90 16.35 -11.88 13.64
C SER A 90 16.90 -11.49 15.01
N LEU A 91 16.63 -10.25 15.48
CA LEU A 91 16.94 -9.83 16.84
C LEU A 91 16.13 -10.62 17.89
N TYR A 92 14.82 -10.80 17.69
CA TYR A 92 13.95 -11.55 18.61
C TYR A 92 14.03 -13.09 18.46
N LYS A 93 15.17 -13.66 18.03
CA LYS A 93 15.40 -15.11 18.01
C LYS A 93 16.10 -15.55 19.29
N THR A 94 15.39 -16.27 20.15
CA THR A 94 15.88 -16.78 21.45
C THR A 94 16.85 -17.97 21.35
N GLY A 95 17.62 -18.08 20.26
CA GLY A 95 18.43 -19.24 19.92
C GLY A 95 19.88 -19.25 20.43
N GLY A 96 20.27 -18.31 21.31
CA GLY A 96 21.61 -18.20 21.90
C GLY A 96 22.74 -17.75 20.97
N GLY A 97 22.62 -17.98 19.65
CA GLY A 97 23.58 -17.51 18.65
C GLY A 97 23.40 -16.05 18.24
N PRO A 98 24.44 -15.40 17.69
CA PRO A 98 24.39 -14.01 17.25
C PRO A 98 23.39 -13.79 16.10
N PRO A 99 22.82 -12.58 15.94
CA PRO A 99 21.89 -12.27 14.87
C PRO A 99 22.56 -12.43 13.50
N SER A 100 21.85 -13.06 12.57
CA SER A 100 22.36 -13.34 11.22
C SER A 100 22.71 -12.04 10.47
N PRO A 101 23.91 -11.90 9.88
CA PRO A 101 24.34 -10.66 9.23
C PRO A 101 23.47 -10.36 8.00
N ILE A 102 22.97 -9.13 7.93
CA ILE A 102 22.05 -8.69 6.88
C ILE A 102 22.85 -8.02 5.78
N LYS A 103 22.66 -8.47 4.54
CA LYS A 103 23.21 -7.82 3.35
C LYS A 103 22.48 -6.49 3.14
N LYS A 104 23.16 -5.38 3.43
CA LYS A 104 22.79 -4.04 2.96
C LYS A 104 23.29 -3.90 1.51
N ASP A 105 22.47 -3.32 0.64
CA ASP A 105 22.94 -2.84 -0.68
C ASP A 105 23.32 -1.36 -0.54
N ASP A 106 24.29 -0.87 -1.32
CA ASP A 106 24.75 0.54 -1.30
C ASP A 106 23.63 1.56 -1.59
N CYS A 107 22.57 1.12 -2.28
CA CYS A 107 21.39 1.92 -2.61
C CYS A 107 20.28 1.87 -1.54
N ASP A 108 20.43 1.12 -0.46
CA ASP A 108 19.37 0.97 0.55
C ASP A 108 19.22 2.25 1.39
N ASP A 109 20.33 2.89 1.77
CA ASP A 109 20.34 4.16 2.50
C ASP A 109 19.74 5.31 1.65
N LEU A 110 19.92 5.27 0.33
CA LEU A 110 19.25 6.20 -0.60
C LEU A 110 17.73 6.06 -0.57
N ILE A 111 17.19 4.85 -0.41
CA ILE A 111 15.74 4.62 -0.25
C ILE A 111 15.26 5.12 1.12
N LEU A 112 16.06 4.91 2.17
CA LEU A 112 15.73 5.29 3.55
C LEU A 112 15.63 6.82 3.76
N ASP A 113 16.35 7.64 2.99
CA ASP A 113 16.20 9.12 2.99
C ASP A 113 14.91 9.60 2.30
N ILE A 114 14.50 8.89 1.23
CA ILE A 114 13.37 9.27 0.39
C ILE A 114 12.05 8.89 1.08
N VAL A 115 12.00 7.69 1.67
CA VAL A 115 10.80 7.12 2.28
C VAL A 115 10.67 7.56 3.73
N ASN A 116 9.43 7.78 4.19
CA ASN A 116 9.16 8.08 5.59
C ASN A 116 9.60 6.91 6.49
N THR A 117 10.69 7.08 7.24
CA THR A 117 11.32 6.06 8.10
C THR A 117 10.36 5.44 9.13
N LYS A 118 9.38 6.21 9.64
CA LYS A 118 8.33 5.72 10.56
C LYS A 118 7.40 4.69 9.92
N THR A 119 7.36 4.60 8.59
CA THR A 119 6.61 3.58 7.83
C THR A 119 7.42 2.30 7.55
N ILE A 120 8.70 2.28 7.94
CA ILE A 120 9.62 1.16 7.77
C ILE A 120 9.90 0.51 9.14
N PHE A 121 10.40 1.30 10.09
CA PHE A 121 10.74 0.82 11.43
C PHE A 121 9.51 0.83 12.37
N GLY A 122 8.62 1.81 12.22
CA GLY A 122 7.44 2.01 13.07
C GLY A 122 7.52 3.30 13.88
N LEU A 123 6.75 3.36 14.96
CA LEU A 123 6.92 4.35 16.03
C LEU A 123 7.71 3.69 17.17
N ALA A 124 8.50 4.48 17.90
CA ALA A 124 9.12 3.99 19.13
C ALA A 124 8.03 3.69 20.17
N ASN A 125 8.09 2.51 20.79
CA ASN A 125 7.25 2.17 21.93
C ASN A 125 8.05 2.45 23.21
N PRO A 126 7.59 3.36 24.10
CA PRO A 126 8.24 3.60 25.39
C PRO A 126 7.87 2.57 26.46
N CYS A 127 6.98 1.60 26.16
CA CYS A 127 6.36 0.70 27.13
C CYS A 127 6.64 -0.80 26.89
N ASP A 128 7.65 -1.16 26.09
CA ASP A 128 8.18 -2.53 26.07
C ASP A 128 9.63 -2.58 26.58
N ASN A 129 9.96 -3.66 27.30
CA ASN A 129 11.33 -3.97 27.74
C ASN A 129 12.18 -4.62 26.62
N ASP A 130 11.59 -4.79 25.42
CA ASP A 130 12.20 -5.48 24.28
C ASP A 130 12.98 -4.50 23.37
N GLN A 131 13.29 -3.31 23.88
CA GLN A 131 14.03 -2.25 23.20
C GLN A 131 15.53 -2.58 23.13
N VAL A 132 15.88 -3.56 22.30
CA VAL A 132 17.26 -3.88 21.94
C VAL A 132 17.88 -2.67 21.23
N THR A 133 18.62 -1.86 21.99
CA THR A 133 19.45 -0.80 21.42
C THR A 133 20.63 -1.42 20.67
N GLU A 134 20.85 -1.01 19.42
CA GLU A 134 22.07 -1.35 18.67
C GLU A 134 23.26 -0.58 19.27
N LYS A 135 23.70 -0.96 20.47
CA LYS A 135 25.07 -0.66 20.92
C LYS A 135 26.02 -1.27 19.90
N GLN A 136 26.68 -0.41 19.13
CA GLN A 136 27.78 -0.85 18.28
C GLN A 136 28.83 -1.49 19.18
N ILE A 137 29.21 -2.73 18.88
CA ILE A 137 30.32 -3.41 19.54
C ILE A 137 31.61 -2.85 18.91
N SER A 138 31.98 -1.64 19.32
CA SER A 138 33.37 -1.20 19.27
C SER A 138 34.16 -2.11 20.21
N MET A 139 35.20 -2.75 19.69
CA MET A 139 36.17 -3.48 20.50
C MET A 139 37.04 -2.46 21.22
N GLU A 140 36.79 -2.24 22.50
CA GLU A 140 37.69 -1.57 23.43
C GLU A 140 37.82 -2.45 24.68
N ASP A 141 38.99 -2.40 25.31
CA ASP A 141 39.54 -3.53 26.06
C ASP A 141 38.97 -3.76 27.47
N SER A 142 39.23 -4.96 28.00
CA SER A 142 38.81 -5.39 29.32
C SER A 142 39.67 -4.80 30.43
N GLU A 143 39.04 -4.10 31.38
CA GLU A 143 39.64 -3.75 32.68
C GLU A 143 38.99 -4.59 33.82
N PRO A 144 39.75 -5.11 34.81
CA PRO A 144 39.22 -6.04 35.81
C PRO A 144 38.41 -5.35 36.93
N TRP A 145 37.40 -6.07 37.45
CA TRP A 145 36.66 -5.61 38.63
C TRP A 145 37.43 -5.92 39.92
N THR A 146 38.07 -4.92 40.52
CA THR A 146 38.77 -5.06 41.80
C THR A 146 37.79 -5.01 42.98
N GLU A 147 37.63 -6.14 43.65
CA GLU A 147 36.78 -6.31 44.83
C GLU A 147 37.32 -5.52 46.04
N THR A 148 36.64 -4.44 46.44
CA THR A 148 36.99 -3.65 47.63
C THR A 148 36.00 -3.84 48.78
N LYS A 149 36.48 -4.63 49.76
CA LYS A 149 35.96 -4.84 51.11
C LYS A 149 35.34 -3.59 51.77
N ILE A 150 34.13 -3.73 52.30
CA ILE A 150 33.50 -2.78 53.24
C ILE A 150 33.29 -3.48 54.58
N MET A 151 33.65 -2.81 55.67
CA MET A 151 33.28 -3.16 57.05
C MET A 151 32.65 -1.92 57.71
N GLU A 152 31.67 -2.16 58.58
CA GLU A 152 31.37 -1.51 59.88
C GLU A 152 31.53 0.04 60.05
N SER A 153 30.64 0.74 60.78
CA SER A 153 29.30 0.42 61.31
C SER A 153 28.58 1.72 61.75
N ASP A 154 27.33 1.60 62.21
CA ASP A 154 26.61 2.44 63.19
C ASP A 154 26.67 3.99 63.13
N THR A 155 25.50 4.64 63.05
CA THR A 155 24.90 5.42 64.18
C THR A 155 23.51 5.96 63.82
N ASN A 156 22.86 6.71 64.73
CA ASN A 156 21.41 6.63 64.96
C ASN A 156 20.66 8.00 64.89
N SER A 157 19.50 7.98 64.21
CA SER A 157 18.24 8.70 64.58
C SER A 157 18.05 10.23 64.42
N VAL A 158 16.76 10.63 64.38
CA VAL A 158 16.14 11.98 64.52
C VAL A 158 16.37 12.95 63.34
N SER A 159 15.40 13.60 62.67
CA SER A 159 13.90 13.56 62.55
C SER A 159 13.51 14.33 61.24
N GLU A 160 12.39 15.00 60.89
CA GLU A 160 10.99 15.35 61.30
C GLU A 160 10.35 16.03 60.02
N THR A 161 9.06 16.15 59.65
CA THR A 161 7.73 15.64 60.10
C THR A 161 6.67 15.81 58.97
N PHE A 162 5.49 15.17 59.12
CA PHE A 162 4.09 15.58 58.82
C PHE A 162 3.74 16.68 57.77
N HIS A 163 2.66 16.63 56.97
CA HIS A 163 1.27 16.16 57.15
C HIS A 163 0.78 15.45 55.84
N GLY A 164 -0.24 14.57 55.72
CA GLY A 164 -1.61 14.52 56.28
C GLY A 164 -2.61 15.04 55.21
N THR A 165 -3.67 14.35 54.73
CA THR A 165 -4.36 13.07 55.08
C THR A 165 -4.51 12.15 53.83
N GLY A 166 -5.35 11.09 53.69
CA GLY A 166 -6.46 10.52 54.47
C GLY A 166 -6.99 9.16 53.92
N ILE A 167 -8.16 8.70 54.40
CA ILE A 167 -8.71 7.30 54.42
C ILE A 167 -10.27 7.39 54.32
N PRO A 168 -11.09 6.45 53.74
CA PRO A 168 -11.13 4.97 53.93
C PRO A 168 -11.11 4.13 52.62
N THR A 169 -10.71 2.85 52.55
CA THR A 169 -10.97 1.63 53.37
C THR A 169 -12.31 0.94 53.07
N ASP A 170 -12.24 -0.24 52.43
CA ASP A 170 -12.98 -1.42 52.90
C ASP A 170 -12.30 -2.75 52.44
N GLN A 171 -12.79 -3.88 52.96
CA GLN A 171 -12.05 -5.16 53.05
C GLN A 171 -12.29 -6.14 51.89
N ILE A 172 -11.30 -7.01 51.61
CA ILE A 172 -11.47 -8.41 51.14
C ILE A 172 -10.15 -9.18 51.35
N GLU A 173 -10.24 -10.45 51.73
CA GLU A 173 -9.10 -11.33 52.04
C GLU A 173 -8.42 -11.89 50.78
N VAL A 174 -7.10 -12.08 50.82
CA VAL A 174 -6.33 -12.76 49.76
C VAL A 174 -5.95 -14.16 50.23
N VAL A 175 -6.81 -15.14 49.94
CA VAL A 175 -6.55 -16.55 50.26
C VAL A 175 -5.47 -17.11 49.33
N PHE A 176 -4.34 -17.55 49.91
CA PHE A 176 -3.36 -18.37 49.21
C PHE A 176 -3.96 -19.75 48.91
N VAL A 177 -3.87 -20.19 47.66
CA VAL A 177 -4.15 -21.57 47.25
C VAL A 177 -2.97 -22.10 46.46
N ASP A 178 -2.21 -23.00 47.08
CA ASP A 178 -1.08 -23.67 46.44
C ASP A 178 -1.54 -24.76 45.47
N GLN A 179 -1.07 -24.64 44.22
CA GLN A 179 -0.74 -25.78 43.33
C GLN A 179 -1.96 -26.63 42.84
N PRO A 180 -1.83 -27.50 41.79
CA PRO A 180 -0.68 -28.35 41.46
C PRO A 180 -0.07 -28.23 40.05
N ASN A 181 1.15 -28.78 39.97
CA ASN A 181 1.91 -29.03 38.76
C ASN A 181 1.12 -29.81 37.70
N SER A 182 1.25 -29.41 36.44
CA SER A 182 0.96 -30.26 35.28
C SER A 182 2.23 -30.37 34.43
N SER A 183 2.91 -31.50 34.48
CA SER A 183 4.14 -31.69 33.70
C SER A 183 3.80 -31.97 32.22
N CYS A 184 4.08 -31.03 31.33
CA CYS A 184 4.18 -31.31 29.90
C CYS A 184 5.61 -31.76 29.57
N ALA A 185 5.77 -33.03 29.19
CA ALA A 185 7.08 -33.64 29.02
C ALA A 185 7.85 -33.07 27.82
N SER A 186 9.15 -32.84 28.01
CA SER A 186 10.10 -32.43 26.97
C SER A 186 10.30 -33.54 25.92
N MET A 187 9.72 -33.39 24.74
CA MET A 187 10.00 -34.25 23.58
C MET A 187 11.24 -33.75 22.83
N ASN A 188 12.36 -34.48 22.97
CA ASN A 188 13.56 -34.26 22.16
C ASN A 188 13.28 -34.62 20.68
N LEU A 189 13.45 -33.66 19.78
CA LEU A 189 13.43 -33.90 18.33
C LEU A 189 14.86 -33.92 17.79
N SER A 190 15.49 -35.09 17.90
CA SER A 190 16.77 -35.39 17.24
C SER A 190 16.59 -35.57 15.73
N ASP A 191 17.57 -35.13 14.93
CA ASP A 191 17.58 -35.30 13.48
C ASP A 191 17.36 -36.75 13.02
N LYS A 192 16.29 -36.96 12.24
CA LYS A 192 16.13 -38.13 11.36
C LYS A 192 15.57 -37.67 10.02
N SER A 193 16.36 -37.88 8.96
CA SER A 193 16.00 -37.55 7.59
C SER A 193 14.89 -38.49 7.07
N PHE A 194 13.63 -38.07 7.17
CA PHE A 194 12.52 -38.79 6.56
C PHE A 194 12.51 -38.55 5.04
N GLY A 195 13.00 -39.53 4.28
CA GLY A 195 13.07 -39.49 2.83
C GLY A 195 11.68 -39.53 2.16
N THR A 196 11.09 -38.36 1.93
CA THR A 196 9.86 -38.20 1.15
C THR A 196 10.07 -38.68 -0.29
N LYS A 197 9.37 -39.74 -0.71
CA LYS A 197 9.43 -40.24 -2.09
C LYS A 197 8.49 -39.43 -2.99
N PRO A 198 8.77 -39.29 -4.31
CA PRO A 198 7.98 -38.42 -5.20
C PRO A 198 6.49 -38.78 -5.37
N GLY A 199 6.01 -39.90 -4.81
CA GLY A 199 4.63 -40.35 -4.92
C GLY A 199 3.65 -39.71 -3.93
N ASP A 200 4.11 -39.21 -2.77
CA ASP A 200 3.19 -38.78 -1.70
C ASP A 200 2.41 -37.49 -2.01
N LEU A 201 2.88 -36.70 -2.98
CA LEU A 201 2.18 -35.52 -3.50
C LEU A 201 0.95 -35.84 -4.37
N ARG A 202 0.59 -37.12 -4.58
CA ARG A 202 -0.57 -37.54 -5.39
C ARG A 202 -1.82 -37.92 -4.57
N LYS A 203 -1.79 -37.78 -3.24
CA LYS A 203 -2.97 -37.98 -2.38
C LYS A 203 -3.74 -36.65 -2.27
N VAL A 204 -5.01 -36.63 -2.68
CA VAL A 204 -5.86 -35.44 -2.58
C VAL A 204 -6.14 -35.12 -1.11
N LEU A 205 -5.70 -33.94 -0.66
CA LEU A 205 -6.06 -33.43 0.66
C LEU A 205 -7.56 -33.14 0.70
N ASN A 206 -8.27 -33.88 1.56
CA ASN A 206 -9.73 -33.93 1.72
C ASN A 206 -10.46 -34.64 0.54
N PRO A 207 -10.78 -35.95 0.66
CA PRO A 207 -11.80 -36.56 -0.18
C PRO A 207 -13.16 -35.88 0.05
N CYS A 208 -13.96 -35.79 -1.02
CA CYS A 208 -15.15 -34.95 -1.10
C CYS A 208 -16.20 -35.19 -0.01
N LEU A 209 -16.89 -34.11 0.40
CA LEU A 209 -18.13 -34.16 1.19
C LEU A 209 -19.19 -35.05 0.50
N GLN A 210 -19.30 -36.31 0.93
CA GLN A 210 -20.37 -37.19 0.48
C GLN A 210 -21.70 -36.73 1.08
N LYS A 211 -22.64 -36.35 0.21
CA LYS A 211 -24.01 -35.97 0.59
C LYS A 211 -24.83 -37.21 0.90
N ASN A 212 -24.64 -37.79 2.08
CA ASN A 212 -25.47 -38.90 2.56
C ASN A 212 -26.88 -38.39 2.91
N ILE A 213 -27.77 -38.48 1.92
CA ILE A 213 -29.18 -38.11 2.04
C ILE A 213 -29.94 -39.29 2.66
N LYS A 214 -30.48 -39.07 3.88
CA LYS A 214 -31.40 -39.94 4.63
C LYS A 214 -30.84 -41.32 5.04
N GLN A 215 -30.83 -41.57 6.35
CA GLN A 215 -31.92 -42.35 6.97
C GLN A 215 -31.99 -42.07 8.48
N THR A 216 -33.11 -42.47 9.09
CA THR A 216 -33.44 -42.30 10.51
C THR A 216 -32.81 -43.38 11.38
N TYR A 217 -32.50 -43.09 12.65
CA TYR A 217 -33.17 -43.72 13.80
C TYR A 217 -32.79 -43.00 15.12
N ASN A 218 -33.53 -43.29 16.19
CA ASN A 218 -33.42 -42.60 17.48
C ASN A 218 -32.17 -43.03 18.26
N ASN A 219 -31.58 -42.10 19.00
CA ASN A 219 -30.99 -42.38 20.32
C ASN A 219 -30.90 -41.08 21.13
N SER A 220 -31.42 -41.11 22.35
CA SER A 220 -31.52 -39.93 23.23
C SER A 220 -30.32 -39.82 24.15
N ILE A 221 -29.62 -38.69 24.12
CA ILE A 221 -28.65 -38.30 25.15
C ILE A 221 -28.96 -36.85 25.56
N PRO A 222 -29.28 -36.57 26.83
CA PRO A 222 -29.57 -35.21 27.28
C PRO A 222 -28.26 -34.40 27.39
N ILE A 223 -28.19 -33.26 26.70
CA ILE A 223 -27.09 -32.30 26.83
C ILE A 223 -27.63 -31.03 27.48
N ASN A 224 -26.97 -30.61 28.56
CA ASN A 224 -27.38 -29.57 29.51
C ASN A 224 -27.61 -28.20 28.84
N GLU A 225 -28.79 -27.58 29.04
CA GLU A 225 -29.14 -26.25 28.49
C GLU A 225 -28.45 -25.09 29.24
N SER A 226 -27.15 -24.89 29.01
CA SER A 226 -26.39 -23.80 29.64
C SER A 226 -25.31 -23.15 28.75
N ALA A 227 -25.52 -23.11 27.42
CA ALA A 227 -24.58 -22.53 26.45
C ALA A 227 -25.19 -21.46 25.49
N ARG A 228 -25.33 -20.24 26.01
CA ARG A 228 -25.44 -18.93 25.29
C ARG A 228 -25.72 -18.98 23.77
N LYS A 229 -27.00 -18.96 23.37
CA LYS A 229 -27.43 -18.77 21.96
C LYS A 229 -26.94 -17.40 21.44
N ARG A 230 -25.87 -17.38 20.62
CA ARG A 230 -25.50 -16.18 19.83
C ARG A 230 -26.53 -15.98 18.70
N PRO A 231 -27.00 -14.75 18.41
CA PRO A 231 -27.94 -14.53 17.33
C PRO A 231 -27.26 -14.76 15.97
N ASN A 232 -27.71 -15.79 15.25
CA ASN A 232 -27.26 -16.06 13.89
C ASN A 232 -27.77 -14.95 12.95
N PHE A 233 -26.90 -13.98 12.66
CA PHE A 233 -27.13 -12.95 11.64
C PHE A 233 -27.04 -13.55 10.24
N SER A 234 -28.04 -14.38 9.91
CA SER A 234 -28.20 -15.00 8.60
C SER A 234 -28.37 -13.90 7.56
N ARG A 235 -27.32 -13.68 6.77
CA ARG A 235 -27.34 -12.76 5.62
C ARG A 235 -28.28 -13.35 4.56
N ARG A 236 -29.58 -13.07 4.68
CA ARG A 236 -30.60 -13.46 3.70
C ARG A 236 -30.19 -12.92 2.34
N ARG A 237 -29.68 -13.81 1.48
CA ARG A 237 -29.29 -13.47 0.10
C ARG A 237 -30.58 -13.06 -0.63
N PRO A 238 -30.65 -11.86 -1.26
CA PRO A 238 -31.85 -11.46 -2.00
C PRO A 238 -32.21 -12.50 -3.06
N SER A 239 -33.45 -12.95 -3.08
CA SER A 239 -33.95 -13.96 -4.02
C SER A 239 -34.11 -13.44 -5.44
N VAL A 240 -34.17 -12.12 -5.62
CA VAL A 240 -34.34 -11.45 -6.91
C VAL A 240 -33.02 -10.81 -7.33
N ILE A 241 -32.32 -11.45 -8.27
CA ILE A 241 -31.18 -10.82 -8.98
C ILE A 241 -31.78 -9.93 -10.07
N ARG A 242 -31.87 -8.62 -9.81
CA ARG A 242 -32.17 -7.64 -10.86
C ARG A 242 -30.92 -7.44 -11.73
N PRO A 243 -31.04 -7.35 -13.07
CA PRO A 243 -29.92 -7.00 -13.92
C PRO A 243 -29.44 -5.57 -13.62
N LEU A 244 -28.17 -5.29 -13.86
CA LEU A 244 -27.55 -3.99 -13.55
C LEU A 244 -28.22 -2.81 -14.27
N SER A 245 -28.87 -3.06 -15.42
CA SER A 245 -29.62 -2.09 -16.22
C SER A 245 -30.93 -1.62 -15.59
N SER A 246 -31.56 -2.38 -14.68
CA SER A 246 -32.78 -1.96 -13.95
C SER A 246 -32.47 -1.47 -12.53
N SER A 247 -31.30 -0.85 -12.37
CA SER A 247 -30.92 -0.08 -11.20
C SER A 247 -31.30 1.39 -11.39
N THR A 248 -31.84 2.01 -10.35
CA THR A 248 -32.14 3.47 -10.34
C THR A 248 -30.89 4.36 -10.43
N LEU A 249 -29.70 3.76 -10.38
CA LEU A 249 -28.43 4.41 -10.73
C LEU A 249 -28.17 4.37 -12.24
N ALA A 250 -28.52 3.29 -12.93
CA ALA A 250 -28.37 3.17 -14.38
C ALA A 250 -29.33 4.12 -15.11
N GLU A 251 -30.61 4.13 -14.71
CA GLU A 251 -31.63 5.07 -15.20
C GLU A 251 -31.16 6.54 -15.16
N LYS A 252 -30.44 6.93 -14.09
CA LYS A 252 -29.86 8.28 -13.96
C LYS A 252 -28.69 8.54 -14.91
N TYR A 253 -27.92 7.53 -15.27
CA TYR A 253 -26.86 7.67 -16.26
C TYR A 253 -27.41 7.78 -17.69
N GLU A 254 -28.45 7.01 -18.05
CA GLU A 254 -29.12 7.16 -19.34
C GLU A 254 -29.72 8.57 -19.50
N ILE A 255 -30.46 9.06 -18.50
CA ILE A 255 -31.04 10.42 -18.49
C ILE A 255 -29.96 11.52 -18.59
N LEU A 256 -28.75 11.29 -18.07
CA LEU A 256 -27.62 12.22 -18.22
C LEU A 256 -26.94 12.12 -19.59
N LEU A 257 -26.92 10.92 -20.19
CA LEU A 257 -26.41 10.69 -21.53
C LEU A 257 -27.31 11.34 -22.59
N ASP A 258 -28.63 11.14 -22.51
CA ASP A 258 -29.61 11.78 -23.39
C ASP A 258 -29.51 13.30 -23.36
N LYS A 259 -29.41 13.88 -22.16
CA LYS A 259 -29.21 15.34 -21.98
C LYS A 259 -27.91 15.82 -22.61
N LYS A 260 -26.82 15.03 -22.51
CA LYS A 260 -25.54 15.37 -23.13
C LYS A 260 -25.61 15.29 -24.67
N ILE A 261 -26.32 14.31 -25.22
CA ILE A 261 -26.55 14.16 -26.66
C ILE A 261 -27.40 15.34 -27.17
N HIS A 262 -28.49 15.68 -26.49
CA HIS A 262 -29.33 16.83 -26.85
C HIS A 262 -28.54 18.16 -26.85
N LEU A 263 -27.68 18.38 -25.85
CA LEU A 263 -26.84 19.58 -25.79
C LEU A 263 -25.80 19.60 -26.92
N ALA A 264 -25.18 18.46 -27.25
CA ALA A 264 -24.24 18.37 -28.38
C ALA A 264 -24.93 18.66 -29.72
N ASN A 265 -26.12 18.09 -29.94
CA ASN A 265 -26.91 18.31 -31.16
C ASN A 265 -27.34 19.78 -31.31
N GLY A 266 -27.74 20.44 -30.21
CA GLY A 266 -28.08 21.87 -30.22
C GLY A 266 -26.89 22.75 -30.58
N LEU A 267 -25.72 22.52 -29.97
CA LEU A 267 -24.49 23.25 -30.30
C LEU A 267 -24.04 23.02 -31.75
N GLN A 268 -24.27 21.83 -32.31
CA GLN A 268 -24.01 21.55 -33.72
C GLN A 268 -24.95 22.35 -34.63
N GLN A 269 -26.26 22.39 -34.33
CA GLN A 269 -27.25 23.17 -35.10
C GLN A 269 -26.95 24.69 -35.04
N GLU A 270 -26.56 25.22 -33.88
CA GLU A 270 -26.11 26.62 -33.76
C GLU A 270 -24.87 26.90 -34.61
N HIS A 271 -23.91 25.97 -34.65
CA HIS A 271 -22.72 26.08 -35.49
C HIS A 271 -23.06 26.03 -37.00
N GLU A 272 -23.92 25.11 -37.43
CA GLU A 272 -24.39 24.98 -38.82
C GLU A 272 -25.15 26.24 -39.28
N LEU A 273 -26.03 26.78 -38.44
CA LEU A 273 -26.72 28.06 -38.71
C LEU A 273 -25.73 29.24 -38.79
N ARG A 274 -24.73 29.27 -37.92
CA ARG A 274 -23.68 30.31 -37.98
C ARG A 274 -22.82 30.20 -39.24
N MET A 275 -22.49 29.00 -39.69
CA MET A 275 -21.74 28.78 -40.93
C MET A 275 -22.56 29.16 -42.17
N THR A 276 -23.87 28.86 -42.21
CA THR A 276 -24.72 29.25 -43.34
C THR A 276 -24.93 30.77 -43.41
N LEU A 277 -25.07 31.47 -42.28
CA LEU A 277 -25.09 32.93 -42.23
C LEU A 277 -23.77 33.55 -42.73
N LEU A 278 -22.61 33.05 -42.27
CA LEU A 278 -21.30 33.55 -42.73
C LEU A 278 -21.10 33.34 -44.24
N ARG A 279 -21.54 32.20 -44.79
CA ARG A 279 -21.51 31.93 -46.25
C ARG A 279 -22.42 32.89 -47.02
N PHE A 280 -23.59 33.25 -46.47
CA PHE A 280 -24.47 34.25 -47.07
C PHE A 280 -23.87 35.66 -47.05
N ASP A 281 -23.27 36.09 -45.93
CA ASP A 281 -22.57 37.38 -45.81
C ASP A 281 -21.37 37.47 -46.78
N ILE A 282 -20.61 36.38 -46.93
CA ILE A 282 -19.54 36.26 -47.92
C ILE A 282 -20.10 36.41 -49.35
N ALA A 283 -21.19 35.73 -49.68
CA ALA A 283 -21.82 35.82 -51.00
C ALA A 283 -22.40 37.21 -51.31
N LEU A 284 -22.94 37.93 -50.31
CA LEU A 284 -23.36 39.32 -50.44
C LEU A 284 -22.17 40.25 -50.69
N LYS A 285 -21.08 40.11 -49.92
CA LYS A 285 -19.85 40.90 -50.13
C LYS A 285 -19.21 40.67 -51.49
N LYS A 286 -19.14 39.41 -51.95
CA LYS A 286 -18.70 39.09 -53.33
C LYS A 286 -19.54 39.84 -54.37
N LYS A 287 -20.87 39.83 -54.25
CA LYS A 287 -21.77 40.57 -55.17
C LYS A 287 -21.57 42.10 -55.11
N GLN A 288 -21.33 42.67 -53.92
CA GLN A 288 -21.08 44.11 -53.76
C GLN A 288 -19.74 44.55 -54.36
N LEU A 289 -18.67 43.75 -54.20
CA LEU A 289 -17.36 44.03 -54.81
C LEU A 289 -17.41 43.95 -56.34
N ILE A 290 -18.07 42.93 -56.89
CA ILE A 290 -18.33 42.81 -58.33
C ILE A 290 -19.12 44.02 -58.86
N ALA A 291 -20.13 44.49 -58.12
CA ALA A 291 -20.90 45.68 -58.49
C ALA A 291 -20.14 47.01 -58.36
N THR A 292 -18.98 47.02 -57.70
CA THR A 292 -18.12 48.22 -57.51
C THR A 292 -16.81 48.16 -58.32
N GLY A 293 -16.57 47.09 -59.10
CA GLY A 293 -15.49 47.00 -60.07
C GLY A 293 -14.11 46.61 -59.53
N PHE A 294 -14.01 46.23 -58.24
CA PHE A 294 -12.77 45.69 -57.67
C PHE A 294 -12.67 44.17 -57.92
N HIS A 295 -11.91 43.77 -58.93
CA HIS A 295 -12.02 42.42 -59.51
C HIS A 295 -11.01 41.36 -59.01
N ASP A 296 -9.70 41.64 -59.00
CA ASP A 296 -8.72 40.53 -58.96
C ASP A 296 -8.06 40.26 -57.59
N THR A 297 -7.70 41.28 -56.80
CA THR A 297 -7.01 41.06 -55.51
C THR A 297 -7.96 40.55 -54.43
N ASP A 298 -9.12 41.18 -54.31
CA ASP A 298 -9.98 41.05 -53.12
C ASP A 298 -10.90 39.82 -53.24
N VAL A 299 -11.25 39.42 -54.47
CA VAL A 299 -12.01 38.19 -54.74
C VAL A 299 -11.18 36.96 -54.36
N ASN A 300 -9.90 36.93 -54.73
CA ASN A 300 -8.96 35.87 -54.32
C ASN A 300 -8.81 35.76 -52.80
N LEU A 301 -8.78 36.90 -52.09
CA LEU A 301 -8.69 36.92 -50.63
C LEU A 301 -9.94 36.32 -49.96
N ILE A 302 -11.13 36.54 -50.54
CA ILE A 302 -12.39 35.96 -50.04
C ILE A 302 -12.50 34.47 -50.42
N GLU A 303 -12.04 34.06 -51.60
CA GLU A 303 -11.97 32.65 -51.99
C GLU A 303 -11.00 31.84 -51.10
N SER A 304 -9.86 32.44 -50.72
CA SER A 304 -8.99 31.87 -49.69
C SER A 304 -9.63 31.80 -48.30
N ALA A 305 -10.59 32.67 -47.97
CA ALA A 305 -11.33 32.61 -46.71
C ALA A 305 -12.44 31.54 -46.75
N GLU A 306 -13.05 31.31 -47.90
CA GLU A 306 -14.06 30.26 -48.13
C GLU A 306 -13.45 28.85 -48.09
N LEU A 307 -12.17 28.71 -48.49
CA LEU A 307 -11.38 27.48 -48.32
C LEU A 307 -10.94 27.19 -46.87
N MET A 308 -11.21 28.09 -45.91
CA MET A 308 -10.88 27.92 -44.49
C MET A 308 -12.12 27.82 -43.56
N LEU A 309 -13.31 27.53 -44.13
CA LEU A 309 -14.61 27.42 -43.42
C LEU A 309 -15.40 26.12 -43.73
#